data_AF-A0A7S0QIT6-F1
#
_entry.id   AF-A0A7S0QIT6-F1
#
_cell.length_a   1.000
_cell.length_b   1.000
_cell.length_c   1.000
_cell.angle_alpha   90.00
_cell.angle_beta   90.00
_cell.angle_gamma   90.00
#
_symmetry.space_group_name_H-M   'P 1'
#
loop_
_entity.id
_entity.type
_entity.pdbx_description
1 polymer ?
#
loop_
_entity_poly.entity_id
_entity_poly.type
_entity_poly.pdbx_seq_one_letter_code
_entity_poly.pdbx_strand_id
1 'polypeptide(L)'
;MSKLRNRLRLTQRDGFYLNSEHIAPWRNRSKLVVIKESHLEAAARLEIGLEFDMNHFDAFSLSLEEEKYCNTLPRQQSAQNVDNLSIQYNALTLWMLEISDGLIRPDFGDVSHLLARKLSSPFTFRSKPAKPWFRNSCANLLSHDLLTDPDARFHRFIEQISKARIWKSDSNYLFLMLKDIVQGHLNNIAKKCEKRFGDLSEECMGIELKALQEEPNNVLSQFEAVSSSADSKQPLWYQELKQNIKCSSITKQNHEEVKAIVIYDELSVEAKLESSQLLTVTRCLNEDVFISQLHRRAKLLDGEFQIYLANKIKGHATQKGPDDFFGVLDHNSWYFPTSSSFTAVFPFEELSQGSNVNVVACDFCDSVGVVEIVAAPIKTIVRMREKLMEYATAEHFWPLSANILDPVRASIVCEGPSHILQVLNWFFGKHVCHRFSVVRVKNKFAFPTNKLVGGYRDLLVCVVFEGCCGLKIIAEIQIQDRILHNLKQKMHKLYKIQRSNTIELL
;
A
#
# COMPACT_ATOMS: atom_id res chain seq x y z
N MET A 1 14.38 -28.97 13.07
CA MET A 1 14.90 -29.86 12.00
C MET A 1 14.01 -31.09 11.71
N SER A 2 13.82 -32.06 12.63
CA SER A 2 13.02 -33.28 12.35
C SER A 2 11.59 -33.00 11.82
N LYS A 3 10.87 -32.06 12.44
CA LYS A 3 9.54 -31.60 11.96
C LYS A 3 9.58 -31.08 10.51
N LEU A 4 10.62 -30.31 10.17
CA LEU A 4 10.80 -29.75 8.83
C LEU A 4 11.08 -30.85 7.81
N ARG A 5 11.94 -31.83 8.14
CA ARG A 5 12.18 -32.98 7.25
C ARG A 5 10.90 -33.74 6.93
N ASN A 6 10.06 -33.99 7.94
CA ASN A 6 8.78 -34.66 7.73
C ASN A 6 7.86 -33.85 6.80
N ARG A 7 7.80 -32.53 7.00
CA ARG A 7 6.99 -31.63 6.16
C ARG A 7 7.45 -31.61 4.71
N LEU A 8 8.77 -31.57 4.50
CA LEU A 8 9.41 -31.54 3.19
C LEU A 8 9.64 -32.95 2.59
N ARG A 9 9.17 -34.01 3.28
CA ARG A 9 9.34 -35.41 2.87
C ARG A 9 10.81 -35.80 2.63
N LEU A 10 11.72 -35.25 3.43
CA LEU A 10 13.15 -35.51 3.39
C LEU A 10 13.47 -36.76 4.21
N THR A 11 13.07 -37.93 3.71
CA THR A 11 13.28 -39.21 4.40
C THR A 11 14.55 -39.92 3.92
N GLN A 12 15.20 -40.64 4.83
CA GLN A 12 16.33 -41.52 4.49
C GLN A 12 15.92 -42.63 3.50
N ARG A 13 14.63 -43.01 3.48
CA ARG A 13 14.08 -43.98 2.54
C ARG A 13 14.15 -43.47 1.11
N ASP A 14 13.83 -42.19 0.93
CA ASP A 14 13.78 -41.48 -0.36
C ASP A 14 15.16 -40.95 -0.79
N GLY A 15 16.23 -41.25 -0.05
CA GLY A 15 17.60 -40.89 -0.42
C GLY A 15 18.13 -39.61 0.21
N PHE A 16 17.39 -38.97 1.12
CA PHE A 16 17.81 -37.73 1.78
C PHE A 16 18.47 -38.00 3.14
N TYR A 17 19.74 -37.67 3.24
CA TYR A 17 20.56 -37.85 4.44
C TYR A 17 21.14 -36.52 4.88
N LEU A 18 21.27 -36.32 6.19
CA LEU A 18 22.17 -35.31 6.71
C LEU A 18 23.62 -35.80 6.62
N ASN A 19 24.57 -34.89 6.48
CA ASN A 19 26.00 -35.22 6.51
C ASN A 19 26.46 -35.88 7.82
N SER A 20 25.70 -35.73 8.91
CA SER A 20 25.94 -36.38 10.21
C SER A 20 25.27 -37.76 10.34
N GLU A 21 24.44 -38.18 9.38
CA GLU A 21 23.72 -39.46 9.43
C GLU A 21 24.52 -40.60 8.80
N HIS A 22 24.43 -41.79 9.40
CA HIS A 22 25.08 -42.99 8.87
C HIS A 22 24.38 -43.49 7.59
N ILE A 23 25.11 -43.53 6.48
CA ILE A 23 24.64 -44.07 5.20
C ILE A 23 24.98 -45.56 5.12
N ALA A 24 23.97 -46.41 5.03
CA ALA A 24 24.17 -47.86 4.92
C ALA A 24 24.95 -48.23 3.63
N PRO A 25 25.89 -49.19 3.69
CA PRO A 25 26.81 -49.48 2.57
C PRO A 25 26.12 -50.01 1.31
N TRP A 26 24.91 -50.57 1.42
CA TRP A 26 24.11 -51.08 0.30
C TRP A 26 23.26 -50.02 -0.42
N ARG A 27 23.28 -48.74 0.01
CA ARG A 27 22.53 -47.67 -0.65
C ARG A 27 23.27 -47.21 -1.92
N ASN A 28 22.50 -47.02 -3.00
CA ASN A 28 23.06 -46.49 -4.24
C ASN A 28 23.44 -45.01 -4.05
N ARG A 29 24.74 -44.72 -3.99
CA ARG A 29 25.29 -43.37 -3.76
C ARG A 29 24.89 -42.36 -4.84
N SER A 30 24.61 -42.79 -6.07
CA SER A 30 24.20 -41.87 -7.15
C SER A 30 22.78 -41.34 -7.00
N LYS A 31 21.99 -41.90 -6.08
CA LYS A 31 20.61 -41.47 -5.76
C LYS A 31 20.51 -40.78 -4.40
N LEU A 32 21.64 -40.47 -3.76
CA LEU A 32 21.64 -39.85 -2.44
C LEU A 32 21.75 -38.34 -2.58
N VAL A 33 20.88 -37.63 -1.86
CA VAL A 33 21.00 -36.20 -1.62
C VAL A 33 21.51 -36.02 -0.20
N VAL A 34 22.75 -35.57 -0.06
CA VAL A 34 23.38 -35.30 1.25
C VAL A 34 23.25 -33.82 1.57
N ILE A 35 22.43 -33.50 2.56
CA ILE A 35 22.16 -32.13 3.03
C ILE A 35 23.08 -31.85 4.22
N LYS A 36 23.81 -30.73 4.21
CA LYS A 36 24.57 -30.32 5.40
C LYS A 36 23.62 -29.95 6.53
N GLU A 37 23.95 -30.33 7.76
CA GLU A 37 23.13 -30.02 8.94
C GLU A 37 22.87 -28.51 9.09
N SER A 38 23.89 -27.67 8.86
CA SER A 38 23.76 -26.20 8.88
C SER A 38 22.76 -25.65 7.85
N HIS A 39 22.62 -26.30 6.69
CA HIS A 39 21.66 -25.92 5.65
C HIS A 39 20.23 -26.19 6.12
N LEU A 40 19.98 -27.37 6.69
CA LEU A 40 18.67 -27.72 7.26
C LEU A 40 18.36 -26.89 8.52
N GLU A 41 19.37 -26.54 9.32
CA GLU A 41 19.23 -25.66 10.46
C GLU A 41 18.76 -24.26 10.03
N ALA A 42 19.38 -23.68 9.00
CA ALA A 42 18.95 -22.38 8.45
C ALA A 42 17.48 -22.39 8.04
N ALA A 43 17.04 -23.44 7.32
CA ALA A 43 15.64 -23.62 6.94
C ALA A 43 14.72 -23.81 8.17
N ALA A 44 15.20 -24.52 9.21
CA ALA A 44 14.44 -24.71 10.44
C ALA A 44 14.33 -23.41 11.26
N ARG A 45 15.35 -22.55 11.25
CA ARG A 45 15.34 -21.22 11.89
C ARG A 45 14.36 -20.28 11.18
N LEU A 46 14.34 -20.33 9.84
CA LEU A 46 13.33 -19.62 9.05
C LEU A 46 11.90 -20.03 9.42
N GLU A 47 11.61 -21.34 9.54
CA GLU A 47 10.27 -21.85 9.91
C GLU A 47 9.74 -21.28 11.25
N ILE A 48 10.63 -21.08 12.22
CA ILE A 48 10.28 -20.51 13.54
C ILE A 48 10.49 -18.99 13.60
N GLY A 49 10.80 -18.38 12.45
CA GLY A 49 11.11 -16.97 12.28
C GLY A 49 12.22 -16.46 13.21
N LEU A 50 13.28 -17.24 13.39
CA LEU A 50 14.56 -16.72 13.86
C LEU A 50 15.40 -16.23 12.69
N GLU A 51 16.40 -15.41 12.96
CA GLU A 51 17.42 -15.07 11.96
C GLU A 51 18.13 -16.34 11.47
N PHE A 52 18.42 -16.37 10.18
CA PHE A 52 19.06 -17.50 9.52
C PHE A 52 20.08 -17.00 8.49
N ASP A 53 21.07 -17.83 8.19
CA ASP A 53 22.05 -17.56 7.15
C ASP A 53 21.43 -17.84 5.76
N MET A 54 21.33 -16.80 4.93
CA MET A 54 20.75 -16.89 3.60
C MET A 54 21.53 -17.83 2.67
N ASN A 55 22.86 -17.86 2.76
CA ASN A 55 23.69 -18.72 1.91
C ASN A 55 23.46 -20.20 2.27
N HIS A 56 23.32 -20.52 3.55
CA HIS A 56 22.96 -21.88 3.98
C HIS A 56 21.55 -22.27 3.53
N PHE A 57 20.60 -21.34 3.55
CA PHE A 57 19.24 -21.58 3.05
C PHE A 57 19.19 -21.76 1.52
N ASP A 58 19.97 -20.98 0.78
CA ASP A 58 20.07 -21.11 -0.67
C ASP A 58 20.74 -22.44 -1.05
N ALA A 59 21.80 -22.83 -0.34
CA ALA A 59 22.44 -24.13 -0.52
C ALA A 59 21.51 -25.30 -0.16
N PHE A 60 20.65 -25.13 0.86
CA PHE A 60 19.58 -26.08 1.15
C PHE A 60 18.62 -26.22 -0.03
N SER A 61 18.12 -25.10 -0.55
CA SER A 61 17.16 -25.07 -1.66
C SER A 61 17.72 -25.71 -2.93
N LEU A 62 18.99 -25.42 -3.25
CA LEU A 62 19.70 -26.01 -4.39
C LEU A 62 19.86 -27.52 -4.27
N SER A 63 20.15 -28.01 -3.06
CA SER A 63 20.27 -29.45 -2.83
C SER A 63 18.98 -30.20 -3.18
N LEU A 64 17.82 -29.54 -3.04
CA LEU A 64 16.51 -30.09 -3.41
C LEU A 64 16.15 -29.85 -4.88
N GLU A 65 16.71 -28.81 -5.50
CA GLU A 65 16.54 -28.51 -6.92
C GLU A 65 17.37 -29.45 -7.81
N GLU A 66 18.63 -29.71 -7.45
CA GLU A 66 19.58 -30.52 -8.23
C GLU A 66 19.13 -31.99 -8.41
N GLU A 67 18.31 -32.50 -7.49
CA GLU A 67 17.67 -33.82 -7.62
C GLU A 67 16.86 -33.96 -8.93
N LYS A 68 16.36 -32.84 -9.46
CA LYS A 68 15.65 -32.78 -10.75
C LYS A 68 16.50 -33.33 -11.90
N TYR A 69 17.81 -33.12 -11.87
CA TYR A 69 18.71 -33.45 -12.98
C TYR A 69 19.32 -34.85 -12.88
N CYS A 70 19.48 -35.39 -11.66
CA CYS A 70 20.07 -36.72 -11.46
C CYS A 70 19.15 -37.89 -11.87
N ASN A 71 17.82 -37.66 -11.87
CA ASN A 71 16.84 -38.69 -12.23
C ASN A 71 16.49 -38.71 -13.74
N THR A 72 16.94 -37.72 -14.52
CA THR A 72 16.70 -37.60 -15.96
C THR A 72 17.90 -38.08 -16.79
N LEU A 73 18.33 -39.34 -16.60
CA LEU A 73 19.20 -39.99 -17.58
C LEU A 73 18.40 -40.24 -18.88
N PRO A 74 19.02 -40.11 -20.07
CA PRO A 74 18.36 -40.13 -21.36
C PRO A 74 17.96 -41.56 -21.76
N ARG A 75 16.95 -42.14 -21.11
CA ARG A 75 16.20 -43.27 -21.67
C ARG A 75 15.04 -42.70 -22.47
N GLN A 76 15.26 -42.56 -23.79
CA GLN A 76 14.26 -42.38 -24.87
C GLN A 76 12.79 -42.35 -24.41
N GLN A 77 12.37 -41.26 -23.77
CA GLN A 77 10.99 -41.06 -23.37
C GLN A 77 10.52 -39.73 -23.94
N SER A 78 9.41 -39.85 -24.64
CA SER A 78 8.68 -38.86 -25.42
C SER A 78 8.63 -37.47 -24.81
N ALA A 79 8.58 -36.47 -25.69
CA ALA A 79 8.56 -35.03 -25.44
C ALA A 79 7.31 -34.49 -24.67
N GLN A 80 6.76 -35.25 -23.73
CA GLN A 80 5.56 -34.88 -22.96
C GLN A 80 5.75 -34.80 -21.44
N ASN A 81 6.96 -34.99 -20.89
CA ASN A 81 7.20 -34.96 -19.44
C ASN A 81 8.09 -33.80 -18.98
N VAL A 82 7.68 -32.55 -19.26
CA VAL A 82 8.42 -31.34 -18.84
C VAL A 82 8.13 -30.93 -17.37
N ASP A 83 7.11 -31.48 -16.72
CA ASP A 83 6.58 -30.91 -15.47
C ASP A 83 6.83 -31.68 -14.16
N ASN A 84 7.66 -32.72 -14.14
CA ASN A 84 7.91 -33.47 -12.91
C ASN A 84 9.05 -32.82 -12.09
N LEU A 85 8.75 -31.68 -11.47
CA LEU A 85 9.54 -31.18 -10.34
C LEU A 85 9.65 -32.28 -9.26
N SER A 86 10.81 -32.39 -8.61
CA SER A 86 10.99 -33.26 -7.45
C SER A 86 9.85 -33.01 -6.45
N ILE A 87 9.27 -34.07 -5.90
CA ILE A 87 8.19 -33.98 -4.90
C ILE A 87 8.66 -33.14 -3.70
N GLN A 88 9.95 -33.21 -3.37
CA GLN A 88 10.59 -32.50 -2.26
C GLN A 88 10.79 -31.03 -2.60
N TYR A 89 11.23 -30.72 -3.83
CA TYR A 89 11.31 -29.32 -4.29
C TYR A 89 9.92 -28.67 -4.33
N ASN A 90 8.89 -29.37 -4.82
CA ASN A 90 7.50 -28.90 -4.75
C ASN A 90 7.03 -28.70 -3.30
N ALA A 91 7.41 -29.57 -2.37
CA ALA A 91 7.10 -29.38 -0.96
C ALA A 91 7.81 -28.14 -0.39
N LEU A 92 9.05 -27.88 -0.81
CA LEU A 92 9.81 -26.67 -0.46
C LEU A 92 9.13 -25.41 -1.02
N THR A 93 8.68 -25.42 -2.27
CA THR A 93 8.03 -24.24 -2.89
C THR A 93 6.72 -23.89 -2.20
N LEU A 94 5.87 -24.89 -1.91
CA LEU A 94 4.62 -24.71 -1.17
C LEU A 94 4.88 -24.21 0.25
N TRP A 95 5.91 -24.76 0.92
CA TRP A 95 6.33 -24.31 2.24
C TRP A 95 6.76 -22.83 2.24
N MET A 96 7.51 -22.41 1.22
CA MET A 96 7.93 -21.01 1.06
C MET A 96 6.75 -20.07 0.79
N LEU A 97 5.77 -20.50 0.00
CA LEU A 97 4.53 -19.73 -0.19
C LEU A 97 3.74 -19.58 1.11
N GLU A 98 3.66 -20.63 1.93
CA GLU A 98 2.98 -20.57 3.23
C GLU A 98 3.68 -19.61 4.21
N ILE A 99 5.02 -19.59 4.25
CA ILE A 99 5.78 -18.61 5.04
C ILE A 99 5.49 -17.20 4.52
N SER A 100 5.57 -17.01 3.20
CA SER A 100 5.35 -15.71 2.56
C SER A 100 3.95 -15.18 2.86
N ASP A 101 2.92 -16.01 2.68
CA ASP A 101 1.53 -15.70 3.04
C ASP A 101 1.42 -15.26 4.51
N GLY A 102 2.03 -16.02 5.43
CA GLY A 102 2.06 -15.68 6.86
C GLY A 102 2.69 -14.32 7.16
N LEU A 103 3.72 -13.92 6.41
CA LEU A 103 4.42 -12.63 6.59
C LEU A 103 3.67 -11.46 5.94
N ILE A 104 3.08 -11.64 4.76
CA ILE A 104 2.41 -10.54 4.04
C ILE A 104 0.95 -10.33 4.46
N ARG A 105 0.37 -11.25 5.24
CA ARG A 105 -1.05 -11.19 5.60
C ARG A 105 -1.41 -9.92 6.37
N PRO A 106 -2.41 -9.15 5.91
CA PRO A 106 -2.73 -7.82 6.43
C PRO A 106 -3.46 -7.81 7.78
N ASP A 107 -4.17 -8.88 8.13
CA ASP A 107 -4.98 -8.96 9.35
C ASP A 107 -4.51 -10.15 10.21
N PHE A 108 -3.75 -9.84 11.25
CA PHE A 108 -3.24 -10.84 12.20
C PHE A 108 -4.06 -10.90 13.51
N GLY A 109 -5.14 -10.13 13.61
CA GLY A 109 -5.99 -10.03 14.81
C GLY A 109 -6.64 -11.35 15.26
N ASP A 110 -6.42 -12.45 14.53
CA ASP A 110 -6.76 -13.78 15.01
C ASP A 110 -5.79 -14.85 14.48
N VAL A 111 -4.58 -14.90 15.06
CA VAL A 111 -3.58 -15.94 14.78
C VAL A 111 -4.09 -17.34 15.14
N SER A 112 -5.11 -17.42 16.02
CA SER A 112 -5.77 -18.67 16.42
C SER A 112 -6.31 -19.43 15.19
N HIS A 113 -6.78 -18.70 14.16
CA HIS A 113 -7.24 -19.31 12.93
C HIS A 113 -6.11 -19.77 11.99
N LEU A 114 -4.93 -19.14 11.99
CA LEU A 114 -3.77 -19.65 11.25
C LEU A 114 -3.25 -20.97 11.83
N LEU A 115 -3.29 -21.08 13.16
CA LEU A 115 -2.99 -22.32 13.87
C LEU A 115 -4.10 -23.38 13.69
N ALA A 116 -5.34 -22.98 13.40
CA ALA A 116 -6.46 -23.89 13.19
C ALA A 116 -6.67 -24.33 11.72
N ARG A 117 -6.30 -23.50 10.72
CA ARG A 117 -6.69 -23.67 9.32
C ARG A 117 -5.68 -24.44 8.45
N LYS A 118 -4.53 -24.86 9.00
CA LYS A 118 -3.57 -25.77 8.32
C LYS A 118 -4.07 -27.22 8.13
N LEU A 119 -5.38 -27.46 8.23
CA LEU A 119 -6.00 -28.79 8.09
C LEU A 119 -7.17 -28.87 7.11
N SER A 120 -7.48 -27.81 6.36
CA SER A 120 -8.66 -27.82 5.48
C SER A 120 -8.48 -27.10 4.13
N SER A 121 -7.24 -26.87 3.67
CA SER A 121 -7.03 -26.36 2.30
C SER A 121 -7.36 -27.45 1.26
N PRO A 122 -8.10 -27.14 0.17
CA PRO A 122 -8.63 -28.09 -0.80
C PRO A 122 -7.66 -28.40 -1.95
N PHE A 123 -6.35 -28.24 -1.79
CA PHE A 123 -5.39 -28.88 -2.71
C PHE A 123 -5.41 -30.38 -2.45
N THR A 124 -6.41 -31.06 -3.01
CA THR A 124 -6.58 -32.50 -2.96
C THR A 124 -5.49 -33.18 -3.78
N PHE A 125 -4.31 -33.32 -3.20
CA PHE A 125 -3.63 -34.61 -3.24
C PHE A 125 -4.07 -35.37 -1.98
N ARG A 126 -4.93 -36.38 -2.16
CA ARG A 126 -5.55 -37.20 -1.10
C ARG A 126 -4.54 -37.54 0.01
N SER A 127 -4.58 -36.80 1.12
CA SER A 127 -3.87 -37.19 2.33
C SER A 127 -4.64 -36.72 3.56
N LYS A 128 -4.67 -37.58 4.59
CA LYS A 128 -5.53 -37.51 5.77
C LYS A 128 -5.22 -36.26 6.63
N PRO A 129 -6.20 -35.72 7.39
CA PRO A 129 -5.98 -34.57 8.27
C PRO A 129 -4.94 -34.88 9.36
N ALA A 130 -3.98 -33.97 9.56
CA ALA A 130 -2.96 -34.06 10.61
C ALA A 130 -3.51 -33.72 12.02
N LYS A 131 -2.79 -34.17 13.06
CA LYS A 131 -3.24 -34.21 14.47
C LYS A 131 -3.12 -32.86 15.23
N PRO A 132 -3.89 -32.65 16.32
CA PRO A 132 -4.08 -31.35 17.01
C PRO A 132 -2.94 -30.82 17.90
N TRP A 133 -1.84 -31.54 18.10
CA TRP A 133 -0.76 -31.14 19.03
C TRP A 133 0.18 -30.04 18.48
N PHE A 134 -0.15 -29.45 17.34
CA PHE A 134 0.64 -28.43 16.64
C PHE A 134 0.47 -27.00 17.22
N ARG A 135 -0.48 -26.80 18.16
CA ARG A 135 -0.96 -25.47 18.58
C ARG A 135 0.02 -24.62 19.40
N ASN A 136 0.99 -25.21 20.12
CA ASN A 136 1.69 -24.48 21.20
C ASN A 136 3.22 -24.28 21.03
N SER A 137 3.85 -24.76 19.95
CA SER A 137 5.32 -24.85 19.91
C SER A 137 6.05 -23.75 19.12
N CYS A 138 5.37 -22.96 18.27
CA CYS A 138 6.03 -21.92 17.46
C CYS A 138 5.70 -20.48 17.89
N ALA A 139 4.62 -20.28 18.67
CA ALA A 139 4.25 -18.94 19.15
C ALA A 139 5.25 -18.36 20.17
N ASN A 140 6.06 -19.20 20.83
CA ASN A 140 7.00 -18.76 21.87
C ASN A 140 8.40 -18.39 21.33
N LEU A 141 8.66 -18.50 20.03
CA LEU A 141 10.01 -18.30 19.44
C LEU A 141 10.09 -17.15 18.43
N LEU A 142 8.97 -16.66 17.94
CA LEU A 142 8.94 -15.43 17.16
C LEU A 142 9.12 -14.25 18.13
N SER A 143 9.96 -13.27 17.76
CA SER A 143 9.97 -12.01 18.50
C SER A 143 8.54 -11.48 18.58
N HIS A 144 8.15 -10.96 19.74
CA HIS A 144 6.81 -10.41 19.96
C HIS A 144 6.41 -9.43 18.83
N ASP A 145 7.38 -8.68 18.32
CA ASP A 145 7.22 -7.75 17.20
C ASP A 145 6.76 -8.44 15.91
N LEU A 146 7.32 -9.59 15.55
CA LEU A 146 6.89 -10.32 14.34
C LEU A 146 5.51 -10.94 14.49
N LEU A 147 5.03 -11.17 15.71
CA LEU A 147 3.69 -11.68 15.94
C LEU A 147 2.63 -10.58 15.86
N THR A 148 3.01 -9.34 16.20
CA THR A 148 2.06 -8.26 16.45
C THR A 148 2.12 -7.14 15.42
N ASP A 149 3.28 -6.91 14.80
CA ASP A 149 3.50 -5.81 13.85
C ASP A 149 3.45 -6.29 12.37
N PRO A 150 2.40 -5.92 11.61
CA PRO A 150 2.33 -6.18 10.17
C PRO A 150 3.44 -5.50 9.36
N ASP A 151 3.98 -4.36 9.82
CA ASP A 151 5.08 -3.66 9.15
C ASP A 151 6.39 -4.43 9.28
N ALA A 152 6.80 -4.83 10.49
CA ALA A 152 7.97 -5.68 10.71
C ALA A 152 7.92 -6.98 9.90
N ARG A 153 6.76 -7.66 9.84
CA ARG A 153 6.60 -8.89 9.05
C ARG A 153 6.75 -8.65 7.55
N PHE A 154 6.09 -7.63 7.01
CA PHE A 154 6.20 -7.30 5.59
C PHE A 154 7.63 -6.89 5.24
N HIS A 155 8.28 -6.10 6.08
CA HIS A 155 9.68 -5.71 5.91
C HIS A 155 10.59 -6.93 5.91
N ARG A 156 10.39 -7.88 6.83
CA ARG A 156 11.13 -9.14 6.83
C ARG A 156 10.93 -9.95 5.55
N PHE A 157 9.71 -9.99 5.01
CA PHE A 157 9.46 -10.63 3.72
C PHE A 157 10.31 -10.00 2.62
N ILE A 158 10.32 -8.67 2.51
CA ILE A 158 11.08 -7.92 1.49
C ILE A 158 12.60 -8.03 1.68
N GLU A 159 13.09 -7.98 2.92
CA GLU A 159 14.53 -7.91 3.16
C GLU A 159 15.22 -9.27 3.21
N GLN A 160 14.48 -10.32 3.57
CA GLN A 160 15.02 -11.67 3.72
C GLN A 160 14.37 -12.63 2.71
N ILE A 161 13.06 -12.82 2.80
CA ILE A 161 12.41 -13.93 2.10
C ILE A 161 12.44 -13.78 0.59
N SER A 162 12.11 -12.61 0.06
CA SER A 162 12.09 -12.33 -1.38
C SER A 162 13.47 -12.43 -2.04
N LYS A 163 14.55 -12.35 -1.25
CA LYS A 163 15.93 -12.43 -1.75
C LYS A 163 16.45 -13.87 -1.88
N ALA A 164 15.73 -14.85 -1.32
CA ALA A 164 16.14 -16.25 -1.39
C ALA A 164 16.23 -16.74 -2.84
N ARG A 165 17.24 -17.54 -3.16
CA ARG A 165 17.51 -18.03 -4.52
C ARG A 165 16.36 -18.86 -5.10
N ILE A 166 15.54 -19.49 -4.26
CA ILE A 166 14.37 -20.28 -4.69
C ILE A 166 13.39 -19.47 -5.56
N TRP A 167 13.32 -18.15 -5.41
CA TRP A 167 12.46 -17.31 -6.22
C TRP A 167 12.99 -17.06 -7.64
N LYS A 168 14.29 -17.28 -7.85
CA LYS A 168 14.99 -17.04 -9.13
C LYS A 168 15.02 -18.25 -10.05
N SER A 169 14.45 -19.37 -9.63
CA SER A 169 14.45 -20.60 -10.43
C SER A 169 13.57 -20.47 -11.68
N ASP A 170 13.84 -21.33 -12.66
CA ASP A 170 13.61 -21.22 -14.11
C ASP A 170 12.19 -20.91 -14.65
N SER A 171 11.20 -20.53 -13.84
CA SER A 171 9.81 -20.42 -14.33
C SER A 171 9.02 -19.20 -13.90
N ASN A 172 9.52 -18.31 -13.01
CA ASN A 172 8.70 -17.29 -12.34
C ASN A 172 7.41 -17.84 -11.68
N TYR A 173 7.21 -19.16 -11.67
CA TYR A 173 5.96 -19.81 -11.31
C TYR A 173 5.65 -19.58 -9.83
N LEU A 174 6.68 -19.69 -8.98
CA LEU A 174 6.57 -19.41 -7.56
C LEU A 174 6.12 -17.97 -7.29
N PHE A 175 6.63 -17.01 -8.07
CA PHE A 175 6.22 -15.61 -7.95
C PHE A 175 4.80 -15.37 -8.44
N LEU A 176 4.37 -16.04 -9.52
CA LEU A 176 2.97 -16.00 -9.98
C LEU A 176 2.01 -16.54 -8.91
N MET A 177 2.34 -17.67 -8.28
CA MET A 177 1.55 -18.21 -7.16
C MET A 177 1.48 -17.23 -5.98
N LEU A 178 2.59 -16.53 -5.68
CA LEU A 178 2.57 -15.49 -4.65
C LEU A 178 1.64 -14.33 -5.05
N LYS A 179 1.65 -13.89 -6.31
CA LYS A 179 0.73 -12.85 -6.80
C LYS A 179 -0.73 -13.27 -6.66
N ASP A 180 -1.06 -14.54 -6.89
CA ASP A 180 -2.42 -15.05 -6.66
C ASP A 180 -2.83 -14.99 -5.18
N ILE A 181 -1.92 -15.34 -4.26
CA ILE A 181 -2.14 -15.20 -2.81
C ILE A 181 -2.36 -13.73 -2.44
N VAL A 182 -1.50 -12.84 -2.95
CA VAL A 182 -1.61 -11.39 -2.76
C VAL A 182 -2.94 -10.86 -3.28
N GLN A 183 -3.39 -11.30 -4.45
CA GLN A 183 -4.68 -10.93 -5.03
C GLN A 183 -5.84 -11.38 -4.14
N GLY A 184 -5.75 -12.57 -3.54
CA GLY A 184 -6.70 -13.05 -2.53
C GLY A 184 -6.81 -12.10 -1.33
N HIS A 185 -5.67 -11.62 -0.80
CA HIS A 185 -5.64 -10.64 0.28
C HIS A 185 -6.19 -9.28 -0.14
N LEU A 186 -5.82 -8.79 -1.33
CA LEU A 186 -6.35 -7.53 -1.89
C LEU A 186 -7.87 -7.59 -2.04
N ASN A 187 -8.42 -8.71 -2.52
CA ASN A 187 -9.87 -8.93 -2.63
C ASN A 187 -10.57 -8.91 -1.26
N ASN A 188 -9.93 -9.47 -0.22
CA ASN A 188 -10.47 -9.43 1.14
C ASN A 188 -10.47 -7.99 1.69
N ILE A 189 -9.37 -7.25 1.53
CA ILE A 189 -9.33 -5.84 1.94
C ILE A 189 -10.37 -5.02 1.17
N ALA A 190 -10.54 -5.26 -0.13
CA ALA A 190 -11.55 -4.57 -0.92
C ALA A 190 -12.98 -4.78 -0.38
N LYS A 191 -13.32 -6.01 0.02
CA LYS A 191 -14.60 -6.30 0.69
C LYS A 191 -14.75 -5.52 2.00
N LYS A 192 -13.67 -5.35 2.77
CA LYS A 192 -13.68 -4.55 4.01
C LYS A 192 -13.85 -3.05 3.72
N CYS A 193 -13.20 -2.54 2.68
CA CYS A 193 -13.39 -1.16 2.23
C CYS A 193 -14.85 -0.92 1.81
N GLU A 194 -15.44 -1.81 1.01
CA GLU A 194 -16.85 -1.68 0.59
C GLU A 194 -17.81 -1.81 1.78
N LYS A 195 -17.53 -2.71 2.74
CA LYS A 195 -18.30 -2.79 3.98
C LYS A 195 -18.25 -1.47 4.75
N ARG A 196 -17.03 -0.95 5.01
CA ARG A 196 -16.86 0.33 5.73
C ARG A 196 -17.51 1.49 4.99
N PHE A 197 -17.49 1.50 3.65
CA PHE A 197 -18.20 2.49 2.86
C PHE A 197 -19.73 2.41 3.03
N GLY A 198 -20.29 1.20 3.13
CA GLY A 198 -21.69 0.98 3.50
C GLY A 198 -22.00 1.62 4.86
N ASP A 199 -21.20 1.29 5.88
CA ASP A 199 -21.35 1.84 7.24
C ASP A 199 -21.29 3.39 7.22
N LEU A 200 -20.29 3.97 6.54
CA LEU A 200 -20.14 5.43 6.38
C LEU A 200 -21.33 6.09 5.67
N SER A 201 -21.99 5.38 4.75
CA SER A 201 -23.14 5.92 4.01
C SER A 201 -24.40 5.97 4.87
N GLU A 202 -24.47 5.16 5.92
CA GLU A 202 -25.58 5.10 6.88
C GLU A 202 -25.38 6.08 8.06
N GLU A 203 -24.15 6.54 8.29
CA GLU A 203 -23.81 7.54 9.31
C GLU A 203 -24.36 8.94 8.97
N CYS A 204 -24.47 9.80 10.00
CA CYS A 204 -24.86 11.20 9.84
C CYS A 204 -23.90 11.91 8.88
N MET A 205 -24.43 12.64 7.89
CA MET A 205 -23.67 13.27 6.79
C MET A 205 -23.08 12.30 5.74
N GLY A 206 -23.35 11.00 5.83
CA GLY A 206 -22.90 10.00 4.84
C GLY A 206 -23.52 10.23 3.46
N ILE A 207 -24.83 10.55 3.43
CA ILE A 207 -25.56 10.88 2.20
C ILE A 207 -24.98 12.15 1.55
N GLU A 208 -24.74 13.19 2.35
CA GLU A 208 -24.12 14.45 1.94
C GLU A 208 -22.71 14.25 1.37
N LEU A 209 -21.90 13.39 2.00
CA LEU A 209 -20.56 13.06 1.51
C LEU A 209 -20.63 12.37 0.15
N LYS A 210 -21.57 11.46 -0.05
CA LYS A 210 -21.77 10.77 -1.34
C LYS A 210 -22.36 11.70 -2.41
N ALA A 211 -23.23 12.61 -2.01
CA ALA A 211 -23.88 13.58 -2.90
C ALA A 211 -22.95 14.72 -3.33
N LEU A 212 -21.79 14.88 -2.69
CA LEU A 212 -20.77 15.85 -3.07
C LEU A 212 -20.13 15.46 -4.41
N GLN A 213 -20.82 15.68 -5.53
CA GLN A 213 -20.29 15.38 -6.85
C GLN A 213 -19.25 16.43 -7.27
N GLU A 214 -18.22 15.98 -7.99
CA GLU A 214 -17.42 16.88 -8.85
C GLU A 214 -18.40 17.51 -9.84
N GLU A 215 -18.69 18.81 -9.75
CA GLU A 215 -19.41 19.47 -10.83
C GLU A 215 -18.51 19.47 -12.06
N PRO A 216 -18.84 18.69 -13.11
CA PRO A 216 -18.07 18.71 -14.34
C PRO A 216 -18.58 19.88 -15.16
N ASN A 217 -18.27 21.11 -14.75
CA ASN A 217 -18.47 22.36 -15.47
C ASN A 217 -19.85 22.65 -16.14
N ASN A 218 -20.90 21.82 -16.04
CA ASN A 218 -22.15 22.09 -16.79
C ASN A 218 -23.42 21.24 -16.49
N VAL A 219 -23.60 20.66 -15.29
CA VAL A 219 -24.84 19.89 -15.00
C VAL A 219 -25.46 20.27 -13.65
N LEU A 220 -25.72 21.56 -13.46
CA LEU A 220 -26.50 22.05 -12.31
C LEU A 220 -28.02 21.96 -12.51
N SER A 221 -28.50 21.63 -13.72
CA SER A 221 -29.93 21.73 -14.05
C SER A 221 -30.79 20.51 -13.70
N GLN A 222 -30.25 19.47 -13.04
CA GLN A 222 -31.01 18.22 -12.80
C GLN A 222 -31.17 17.83 -11.33
N PHE A 223 -30.51 18.50 -10.38
CA PHE A 223 -30.60 18.13 -8.95
C PHE A 223 -31.60 18.94 -8.13
N GLU A 224 -32.20 20.01 -8.67
CA GLU A 224 -33.22 20.79 -7.95
C GLU A 224 -34.56 20.04 -7.76
N ALA A 225 -34.76 18.90 -8.43
CA ALA A 225 -36.05 18.19 -8.41
C ALA A 225 -36.20 17.09 -7.32
N VAL A 226 -35.13 16.73 -6.58
CA VAL A 226 -35.18 15.56 -5.65
C VAL A 226 -35.17 15.97 -4.16
N SER A 227 -34.96 17.24 -3.82
CA SER A 227 -34.79 17.68 -2.43
C SER A 227 -35.99 18.46 -1.83
N SER A 228 -37.18 18.38 -2.43
CA SER A 228 -38.38 19.06 -1.90
C SER A 228 -39.13 18.28 -0.81
N SER A 229 -38.58 17.19 -0.26
CA SER A 229 -39.18 16.53 0.90
C SER A 229 -38.67 17.17 2.19
N ALA A 230 -39.59 17.81 2.89
CA ALA A 230 -39.43 18.66 4.06
C ALA A 230 -38.67 18.04 5.26
N ASP A 231 -38.06 18.96 6.03
CA ASP A 231 -37.71 18.91 7.47
C ASP A 231 -36.29 18.56 7.97
N SER A 232 -35.34 18.10 7.15
CA SER A 232 -33.93 18.09 7.61
C SER A 232 -33.24 19.42 7.32
N LYS A 233 -33.19 20.30 8.31
CA LYS A 233 -32.39 21.53 8.24
C LYS A 233 -30.90 21.15 8.16
N GLN A 234 -30.35 21.11 6.95
CA GLN A 234 -28.91 20.93 6.76
C GLN A 234 -28.15 22.03 7.53
N PRO A 235 -26.99 21.70 8.14
CA PRO A 235 -26.19 22.71 8.83
C PRO A 235 -25.78 23.86 7.91
N LEU A 236 -25.78 25.08 8.42
CA LEU A 236 -25.43 26.29 7.65
C LEU A 236 -24.06 26.16 6.98
N TRP A 237 -23.06 25.62 7.70
CA TRP A 237 -21.70 25.43 7.18
C TRP A 237 -21.65 24.53 5.94
N TYR A 238 -22.58 23.58 5.81
CA TYR A 238 -22.63 22.68 4.64
C TYR A 238 -23.21 23.39 3.41
N GLN A 239 -24.16 24.31 3.61
CA GLN A 239 -24.67 25.16 2.53
C GLN A 239 -23.57 26.10 2.02
N GLU A 240 -22.79 26.68 2.93
CA GLU A 240 -21.61 27.49 2.58
C GLU A 240 -20.59 26.66 1.78
N LEU A 241 -20.30 25.44 2.22
CA LEU A 241 -19.41 24.51 1.51
C LEU A 241 -19.87 24.29 0.07
N LYS A 242 -21.15 23.96 -0.15
CA LYS A 242 -21.72 23.76 -1.50
C LYS A 242 -21.56 25.00 -2.38
N GLN A 243 -21.77 26.18 -1.83
CA GLN A 243 -21.62 27.44 -2.57
C GLN A 243 -20.15 27.76 -2.91
N ASN A 244 -19.23 27.36 -2.02
CA ASN A 244 -17.80 27.68 -2.11
C ASN A 244 -16.98 26.65 -2.90
N ILE A 245 -17.50 25.46 -3.21
CA ILE A 245 -16.84 24.42 -4.03
C ILE A 245 -16.67 24.84 -5.51
N LYS A 246 -16.75 26.12 -5.83
CA LYS A 246 -16.31 26.65 -7.13
C LYS A 246 -14.80 26.61 -7.22
N CYS A 247 -14.31 25.51 -7.80
CA CYS A 247 -12.89 25.30 -8.05
C CYS A 247 -12.39 26.24 -9.16
N SER A 248 -11.14 26.70 -9.04
CA SER A 248 -10.48 27.45 -10.11
C SER A 248 -10.33 26.61 -11.39
N SER A 249 -10.13 27.24 -12.54
CA SER A 249 -9.82 26.56 -13.80
C SER A 249 -8.42 25.90 -13.85
N ILE A 250 -7.61 26.05 -12.80
CA ILE A 250 -6.26 25.48 -12.72
C ILE A 250 -6.36 23.96 -12.59
N THR A 251 -5.76 23.25 -13.53
CA THR A 251 -5.81 21.78 -13.60
C THR A 251 -4.46 21.12 -13.82
N LYS A 252 -3.39 21.90 -14.07
CA LYS A 252 -2.07 21.39 -14.50
C LYS A 252 -0.91 22.12 -13.84
N GLN A 253 0.25 21.46 -13.80
CA GLN A 253 1.52 22.01 -13.28
C GLN A 253 2.28 22.88 -14.31
N ASN A 254 1.64 23.27 -15.41
CA ASN A 254 2.30 23.89 -16.57
C ASN A 254 2.76 25.33 -16.30
N HIS A 255 3.45 25.92 -17.27
CA HIS A 255 3.99 27.27 -17.19
C HIS A 255 2.89 28.34 -17.04
N GLU A 256 1.76 28.17 -17.71
CA GLU A 256 0.70 29.18 -17.76
C GLU A 256 -0.06 29.27 -16.43
N GLU A 257 -0.32 28.14 -15.78
CA GLU A 257 -1.15 28.09 -14.58
C GLU A 257 -0.33 28.25 -13.29
N VAL A 258 0.72 27.43 -13.12
CA VAL A 258 1.42 27.28 -11.82
C VAL A 258 2.92 27.54 -11.93
N LYS A 259 3.51 27.54 -13.13
CA LYS A 259 4.96 27.72 -13.34
C LYS A 259 5.83 26.71 -12.60
N ALA A 260 5.29 25.53 -12.29
CA ALA A 260 6.05 24.43 -11.72
C ALA A 260 6.94 23.75 -12.78
N ILE A 261 6.41 23.64 -14.01
CA ILE A 261 7.14 23.22 -15.21
C ILE A 261 7.31 24.44 -16.14
N VAL A 262 8.53 24.68 -16.58
CA VAL A 262 8.87 25.72 -17.56
C VAL A 262 9.17 25.05 -18.90
N ILE A 263 8.47 25.53 -19.93
CA ILE A 263 8.65 25.10 -21.32
C ILE A 263 9.28 26.29 -22.04
N TYR A 264 10.44 26.07 -22.66
CA TYR A 264 11.07 27.06 -23.52
C TYR A 264 10.42 27.02 -24.91
N ASP A 265 10.29 28.18 -25.57
CA ASP A 265 9.59 28.30 -26.86
C ASP A 265 10.15 27.34 -27.92
N GLU A 266 11.47 27.18 -27.96
CA GLU A 266 12.17 26.26 -28.88
C GLU A 266 11.68 24.82 -28.74
N LEU A 267 11.55 24.33 -27.49
CA LEU A 267 11.06 22.98 -27.20
C LEU A 267 9.56 22.83 -27.51
N SER A 268 8.78 23.91 -27.38
CA SER A 268 7.35 23.88 -27.73
C SER A 268 7.14 23.74 -29.24
N VAL A 269 7.97 24.42 -30.05
CA VAL A 269 7.92 24.34 -31.51
C VAL A 269 8.34 22.95 -31.98
N GLU A 270 9.42 22.40 -31.43
CA GLU A 270 9.90 21.04 -31.73
C GLU A 270 8.85 19.99 -31.38
N ALA A 271 8.25 20.06 -30.18
CA ALA A 271 7.19 19.15 -29.75
C ALA A 271 5.95 19.19 -30.66
N LYS A 272 5.54 20.38 -31.13
CA LYS A 272 4.41 20.53 -32.07
C LYS A 272 4.74 19.95 -33.44
N LEU A 273 5.96 20.17 -33.94
CA LEU A 273 6.43 19.60 -35.20
C LEU A 273 6.45 18.08 -35.13
N GLU A 274 7.04 17.50 -34.08
CA GLU A 274 7.08 16.06 -33.90
C GLU A 274 5.68 15.45 -33.74
N SER A 275 4.80 16.09 -32.95
CA SER A 275 3.41 15.62 -32.78
C SER A 275 2.61 15.64 -34.09
N SER A 276 2.95 16.50 -35.05
CA SER A 276 2.32 16.53 -36.37
C SER A 276 2.85 15.46 -37.32
N GLN A 277 4.08 14.98 -37.09
CA GLN A 277 4.77 14.00 -37.94
C GLN A 277 4.59 12.55 -37.44
N LEU A 278 4.41 12.35 -36.13
CA LEU A 278 4.25 11.05 -35.51
C LEU A 278 2.78 10.63 -35.46
N LEU A 279 2.32 9.91 -36.49
CA LEU A 279 1.06 9.13 -36.44
C LEU A 279 1.16 7.91 -35.51
N THR A 280 2.33 7.61 -34.94
CA THR A 280 2.58 6.47 -34.04
C THR A 280 3.02 6.94 -32.66
N VAL A 281 2.18 6.61 -31.68
CA VAL A 281 2.03 7.10 -30.29
C VAL A 281 3.24 6.85 -29.35
N THR A 282 4.36 6.30 -29.80
CA THR A 282 5.29 5.60 -28.87
C THR A 282 6.54 6.34 -28.41
N ARG A 283 6.81 7.58 -28.83
CA ARG A 283 7.92 8.36 -28.26
C ARG A 283 7.37 9.55 -27.48
N CYS A 284 7.18 9.36 -26.18
CA CYS A 284 7.09 10.48 -25.24
C CYS A 284 8.39 11.29 -25.36
N LEU A 285 8.33 12.41 -26.08
CA LEU A 285 9.31 13.50 -26.10
C LEU A 285 9.94 13.66 -24.72
N ASN A 286 11.26 13.71 -24.61
CA ASN A 286 12.09 13.82 -23.39
C ASN A 286 11.42 14.43 -22.13
N GLU A 287 10.53 13.67 -21.46
CA GLU A 287 9.77 14.11 -20.27
C GLU A 287 10.64 14.17 -19.01
N ASP A 288 11.84 13.59 -19.07
CA ASP A 288 12.76 13.51 -17.94
C ASP A 288 13.17 14.89 -17.43
N VAL A 289 13.32 15.87 -18.34
CA VAL A 289 13.62 17.26 -17.97
C VAL A 289 12.48 17.84 -17.14
N PHE A 290 11.23 17.64 -17.53
CA PHE A 290 10.07 18.18 -16.83
C PHE A 290 9.77 17.44 -15.52
N ILE A 291 9.95 16.11 -15.49
CA ILE A 291 9.90 15.33 -14.25
C ILE A 291 10.95 15.82 -13.26
N SER A 292 12.17 16.11 -13.74
CA SER A 292 13.25 16.64 -12.91
C SER A 292 12.92 18.03 -12.37
N GLN A 293 12.35 18.92 -13.19
CA GLN A 293 11.85 20.23 -12.75
C GLN A 293 10.78 20.08 -11.65
N LEU A 294 9.76 19.26 -11.89
CA LEU A 294 8.65 19.05 -10.97
C LEU A 294 9.12 18.45 -9.63
N HIS A 295 9.99 17.44 -9.69
CA HIS A 295 10.55 16.81 -8.50
C HIS A 295 11.45 17.77 -7.70
N ARG A 296 12.27 18.59 -8.37
CA ARG A 296 13.05 19.65 -7.71
C ARG A 296 12.15 20.68 -7.05
N ARG A 297 11.07 21.10 -7.72
CA ARG A 297 10.07 22.01 -7.16
C ARG A 297 9.41 21.43 -5.91
N ALA A 298 9.04 20.15 -5.96
CA ALA A 298 8.48 19.45 -4.82
C ALA A 298 9.43 19.43 -3.61
N LYS A 299 10.72 19.15 -3.83
CA LYS A 299 11.74 19.19 -2.76
C LYS A 299 11.86 20.54 -2.06
N LEU A 300 11.69 21.64 -2.81
CA LEU A 300 11.76 22.99 -2.24
C LEU A 300 10.51 23.35 -1.44
N LEU A 301 9.34 22.83 -1.84
CA LEU A 301 8.05 23.26 -1.29
C LEU A 301 7.42 22.28 -0.29
N ASP A 302 7.86 21.02 -0.24
CA ASP A 302 7.25 19.99 0.61
C ASP A 302 7.25 20.39 2.09
N GLY A 303 8.40 20.79 2.66
CA GLY A 303 8.48 21.18 4.06
C GLY A 303 7.54 22.34 4.42
N GLU A 304 7.57 23.43 3.64
CA GLU A 304 6.66 24.56 3.83
C GLU A 304 5.18 24.17 3.69
N PHE A 305 4.86 23.29 2.75
CA PHE A 305 3.51 22.79 2.55
C PHE A 305 3.02 21.98 3.76
N GLN A 306 3.83 21.04 4.27
CA GLN A 306 3.46 20.24 5.44
C GLN A 306 3.27 21.12 6.69
N ILE A 307 4.16 22.13 6.89
CA ILE A 307 4.01 23.14 7.96
C ILE A 307 2.68 23.86 7.84
N TYR A 308 2.41 24.41 6.64
CA TYR A 308 1.23 25.21 6.41
C TYR A 308 -0.03 24.38 6.63
N LEU A 309 -0.07 23.14 6.12
CA LEU A 309 -1.20 22.23 6.31
C LEU A 309 -1.41 21.91 7.79
N ALA A 310 -0.35 21.60 8.52
CA ALA A 310 -0.42 21.34 9.96
C ALA A 310 -0.97 22.54 10.73
N ASN A 311 -0.48 23.75 10.45
CA ASN A 311 -0.95 24.98 11.07
C ASN A 311 -2.41 25.29 10.71
N LYS A 312 -2.81 25.01 9.47
CA LYS A 312 -4.19 25.17 9.02
C LYS A 312 -5.15 24.31 9.84
N ILE A 313 -4.80 23.04 10.09
CA ILE A 313 -5.60 22.15 10.94
C ILE A 313 -5.53 22.55 12.42
N LYS A 314 -4.36 22.93 12.93
CA LYS A 314 -4.19 23.43 14.31
C LYS A 314 -5.02 24.68 14.59
N GLY A 315 -5.34 25.49 13.58
CA GLY A 315 -6.26 26.63 13.71
C GLY A 315 -7.70 26.23 14.10
N HIS A 316 -8.04 24.94 14.00
CA HIS A 316 -9.31 24.35 14.42
C HIS A 316 -9.16 23.45 15.66
N ALA A 317 -8.01 23.47 16.33
CA ALA A 317 -7.77 22.70 17.53
C ALA A 317 -8.72 23.16 18.66
N THR A 318 -9.15 22.20 19.47
CA THR A 318 -10.00 22.50 20.63
C THR A 318 -9.28 23.40 21.63
N GLN A 319 -10.00 24.35 22.21
CA GLN A 319 -9.48 25.17 23.31
C GLN A 319 -9.50 24.43 24.66
N LYS A 320 -10.19 23.29 24.73
CA LYS A 320 -10.24 22.47 25.94
C LYS A 320 -8.89 21.79 26.14
N GLY A 321 -8.40 21.78 27.39
CA GLY A 321 -7.11 21.19 27.72
C GLY A 321 -7.08 19.68 27.42
N PRO A 322 -5.89 19.09 27.19
CA PRO A 322 -5.74 17.66 26.95
C PRO A 322 -6.35 16.79 28.06
N ASP A 323 -6.34 17.29 29.29
CA ASP A 323 -6.80 16.58 30.49
C ASP A 323 -8.30 16.25 30.46
N ASP A 324 -9.11 17.04 29.75
CA ASP A 324 -10.55 16.79 29.60
C ASP A 324 -10.84 15.69 28.55
N PHE A 325 -9.88 15.36 27.69
CA PHE A 325 -10.07 14.47 26.54
C PHE A 325 -9.79 13.00 26.87
N PHE A 326 -8.79 12.73 27.72
CA PHE A 326 -8.38 11.36 28.05
C PHE A 326 -9.43 10.57 28.86
N GLY A 327 -10.44 11.23 29.44
CA GLY A 327 -11.52 10.54 30.16
C GLY A 327 -12.59 9.89 29.28
N VAL A 328 -12.65 10.22 27.98
CA VAL A 328 -13.74 9.79 27.07
C VAL A 328 -13.30 8.73 26.06
N LEU A 329 -11.98 8.58 25.84
CA LEU A 329 -11.47 7.55 24.94
C LEU A 329 -11.34 6.22 25.70
N ASP A 330 -12.23 5.28 25.38
CA ASP A 330 -12.20 3.92 25.91
C ASP A 330 -10.84 3.26 25.64
N HIS A 331 -10.02 3.14 26.70
CA HIS A 331 -8.64 2.67 26.66
C HIS A 331 -8.47 1.26 26.04
N ASN A 332 -9.56 0.50 25.89
CA ASN A 332 -9.51 -0.86 25.35
C ASN A 332 -9.69 -0.96 23.83
N SER A 333 -10.11 0.10 23.14
CA SER A 333 -10.33 0.06 21.68
C SER A 333 -9.18 0.66 20.86
N TRP A 334 -8.18 1.26 21.51
CA TRP A 334 -7.09 1.97 20.84
C TRP A 334 -5.75 1.30 21.14
N TYR A 335 -5.26 0.49 20.21
CA TYR A 335 -3.83 0.20 20.14
C TYR A 335 -3.09 1.46 19.65
N PHE A 336 -2.97 2.46 20.52
CA PHE A 336 -1.89 3.43 20.37
C PHE A 336 -0.59 2.71 20.68
N PRO A 337 0.45 2.76 19.82
CA PRO A 337 1.77 2.32 20.23
C PRO A 337 2.17 3.11 21.47
N THR A 338 2.38 2.42 22.59
CA THR A 338 2.59 2.98 23.94
C THR A 338 3.97 3.61 24.13
N SER A 339 4.57 4.17 23.08
CA SER A 339 5.86 4.86 23.17
C SER A 339 5.85 6.21 22.46
N SER A 340 6.16 7.24 23.26
CA SER A 340 6.52 8.64 22.93
C SER A 340 5.39 9.67 22.69
N SER A 341 5.23 10.54 23.70
CA SER A 341 4.89 11.98 23.63
C SER A 341 3.64 12.41 22.85
N PHE A 342 2.46 12.17 23.43
CA PHE A 342 1.31 13.05 23.15
C PHE A 342 1.62 14.39 23.80
N THR A 343 1.97 15.40 23.00
CA THR A 343 2.35 16.70 23.53
C THR A 343 1.43 17.80 23.08
N ALA A 344 0.90 18.51 24.09
CA ALA A 344 0.29 19.81 23.92
C ALA A 344 1.25 20.69 23.14
N VAL A 345 0.87 20.99 21.89
CA VAL A 345 1.41 22.05 21.01
C VAL A 345 2.90 22.37 21.24
N PHE A 346 3.81 21.51 20.79
CA PHE A 346 5.20 21.93 20.64
C PHE A 346 5.40 22.80 19.38
N PRO A 347 6.31 23.78 19.42
CA PRO A 347 6.76 24.50 18.24
C PRO A 347 7.34 23.52 17.20
N PHE A 348 7.02 23.76 15.93
CA PHE A 348 7.21 22.85 14.80
C PHE A 348 8.69 22.50 14.49
N GLU A 349 9.66 23.14 15.14
CA GLU A 349 11.08 23.11 14.74
C GLU A 349 11.80 21.75 14.96
N GLU A 350 11.20 20.78 15.67
CA GLU A 350 11.81 19.44 15.93
C GLU A 350 11.25 18.28 15.09
N LEU A 351 10.40 18.53 14.09
CA LEU A 351 9.76 17.49 13.26
C LEU A 351 10.70 16.70 12.32
N SER A 352 12.02 16.83 12.46
CA SER A 352 12.96 16.28 11.47
C SER A 352 13.29 14.79 11.56
N GLN A 353 12.95 14.00 12.60
CA GLN A 353 13.50 12.62 12.68
C GLN A 353 12.65 11.46 13.25
N GLY A 354 11.40 11.64 13.69
CA GLY A 354 10.69 10.54 14.39
C GLY A 354 9.40 10.05 13.75
N SER A 355 8.39 10.92 13.67
CA SER A 355 7.04 10.54 13.31
C SER A 355 6.45 11.50 12.27
N ASN A 356 6.11 10.97 11.09
CA ASN A 356 5.46 11.73 10.02
C ASN A 356 3.96 12.02 10.31
N VAL A 357 3.53 11.92 11.57
CA VAL A 357 2.13 11.96 11.97
C VAL A 357 1.94 13.05 13.02
N ASN A 358 1.16 14.07 12.68
CA ASN A 358 0.71 15.08 13.63
C ASN A 358 -0.73 14.76 14.04
N VAL A 359 -1.00 14.69 15.34
CA VAL A 359 -2.34 14.41 15.87
C VAL A 359 -2.89 15.68 16.51
N VAL A 360 -4.13 16.06 16.14
CA VAL A 360 -4.78 17.29 16.62
C VAL A 360 -6.21 16.96 17.05
N ALA A 361 -6.55 17.26 18.31
CA ALA A 361 -7.95 17.25 18.75
C ALA A 361 -8.63 18.54 18.25
N CYS A 362 -9.68 18.41 17.46
CA CYS A 362 -10.38 19.53 16.82
C CYS A 362 -11.83 19.63 17.30
N ASP A 363 -12.34 20.86 17.38
CA ASP A 363 -13.76 21.10 17.65
C ASP A 363 -14.56 20.95 16.35
N PHE A 364 -15.35 19.89 16.26
CA PHE A 364 -16.36 19.71 15.21
C PHE A 364 -17.72 20.18 15.71
N CYS A 365 -18.65 20.43 14.78
CA CYS A 365 -19.99 20.92 15.11
C CYS A 365 -20.79 19.96 15.99
N ASP A 366 -20.53 18.67 15.87
CA ASP A 366 -21.21 17.56 16.54
C ASP A 366 -20.43 17.03 17.76
N SER A 367 -19.10 17.10 17.75
CA SER A 367 -18.28 16.58 18.85
C SER A 367 -16.83 17.10 18.82
N VAL A 368 -16.02 16.75 19.81
CA VAL A 368 -14.55 16.87 19.70
C VAL A 368 -14.03 15.61 19.03
N GLY A 369 -13.23 15.75 17.98
CA GLY A 369 -12.71 14.64 17.19
C GLY A 369 -11.19 14.70 17.02
N VAL A 370 -10.57 13.54 16.77
CA VAL A 370 -9.14 13.46 16.50
C VAL A 370 -8.90 13.51 14.99
N VAL A 371 -8.01 14.41 14.56
CA VAL A 371 -7.53 14.52 13.20
C VAL A 371 -6.04 14.17 13.15
N GLU A 372 -5.65 13.25 12.26
CA GLU A 372 -4.24 12.96 12.00
C GLU A 372 -3.80 13.52 10.66
N ILE A 373 -2.64 14.15 10.65
CA ILE A 373 -2.01 14.70 9.46
C ILE A 373 -0.78 13.86 9.20
N VAL A 374 -0.86 13.05 8.15
CA VAL A 374 0.19 12.12 7.75
C VAL A 374 0.92 12.72 6.56
N ALA A 375 2.15 13.18 6.80
CA ALA A 375 3.02 13.64 5.72
C ALA A 375 3.41 12.43 4.85
N ALA A 376 3.30 12.58 3.54
CA ALA A 376 3.69 11.54 2.60
C ALA A 376 5.00 11.94 1.90
N PRO A 377 5.90 10.99 1.64
CA PRO A 377 7.14 11.30 0.95
C PRO A 377 6.85 11.87 -0.45
N ILE A 378 7.69 12.81 -0.86
CA ILE A 378 7.73 13.34 -2.21
C ILE A 378 7.71 12.18 -3.20
N LYS A 379 6.87 12.31 -4.23
CA LYS A 379 6.78 11.27 -5.25
C LYS A 379 8.14 11.09 -5.94
N THR A 380 8.65 9.86 -5.98
CA THR A 380 9.94 9.59 -6.62
C THR A 380 9.85 9.76 -8.13
N ILE A 381 10.98 10.09 -8.76
CA ILE A 381 11.10 10.20 -10.24
C ILE A 381 10.60 8.92 -10.93
N VAL A 382 10.96 7.75 -10.41
CA VAL A 382 10.51 6.45 -10.96
C VAL A 382 8.99 6.36 -10.96
N ARG A 383 8.33 6.71 -9.85
CA ARG A 383 6.86 6.71 -9.77
C ARG A 383 6.19 7.79 -10.61
N MET A 384 6.86 8.93 -10.83
CA MET A 384 6.39 9.95 -11.77
C MET A 384 6.42 9.42 -13.22
N ARG A 385 7.47 8.68 -13.60
CA ARG A 385 7.56 8.02 -14.91
C ARG A 385 6.50 6.93 -15.10
N GLU A 386 6.23 6.12 -14.08
CA GLU A 386 5.14 5.15 -14.13
C GLU A 386 3.79 5.83 -14.40
N LYS A 387 3.51 6.94 -13.72
CA LYS A 387 2.28 7.71 -13.88
C LYS A 387 2.17 8.39 -15.26
N LEU A 388 3.31 8.76 -15.85
CA LEU A 388 3.38 9.28 -17.21
C LEU A 388 2.84 8.27 -18.24
N MET A 389 3.15 6.98 -18.06
CA MET A 389 2.68 5.91 -18.95
C MET A 389 1.16 5.75 -18.91
N GLU A 390 0.52 6.05 -17.77
CA GLU A 390 -0.95 6.10 -17.67
C GLU A 390 -1.52 7.25 -18.54
N TYR A 391 -0.85 8.40 -18.56
CA TYR A 391 -1.25 9.56 -19.37
C TYR A 391 -0.93 9.44 -20.86
N ALA A 392 0.07 8.65 -21.23
CA ALA A 392 0.41 8.42 -22.63
C ALA A 392 -0.72 7.75 -23.43
N THR A 393 -1.65 7.09 -22.75
CA THR A 393 -2.83 6.44 -23.38
C THR A 393 -4.04 7.34 -23.56
N ALA A 394 -3.99 8.57 -23.02
CA ALA A 394 -5.11 9.49 -23.01
C ALA A 394 -4.84 10.73 -23.88
N GLU A 395 -5.90 11.43 -24.29
CA GLU A 395 -5.85 12.68 -25.06
C GLU A 395 -5.31 13.85 -24.20
N HIS A 396 -4.06 13.75 -23.77
CA HIS A 396 -3.39 14.75 -22.96
C HIS A 396 -2.39 15.56 -23.79
N PHE A 397 -2.32 16.85 -23.49
CA PHE A 397 -1.36 17.76 -24.10
C PHE A 397 0.02 17.59 -23.47
N TRP A 398 1.05 17.67 -24.31
CA TRP A 398 2.45 17.71 -23.86
C TRP A 398 2.77 19.04 -23.15
N PRO A 399 3.63 19.05 -22.10
CA PRO A 399 4.26 17.89 -21.49
C PRO A 399 3.26 17.11 -20.63
N LEU A 400 3.26 15.79 -20.79
CA LEU A 400 2.36 14.89 -20.08
C LEU A 400 2.60 14.93 -18.56
N SER A 401 3.84 15.20 -18.15
CA SER A 401 4.22 15.40 -16.75
C SER A 401 3.46 16.54 -16.06
N ALA A 402 2.90 17.50 -16.81
CA ALA A 402 2.06 18.56 -16.25
C ALA A 402 0.75 18.04 -15.62
N ASN A 403 0.32 16.82 -15.96
CA ASN A 403 -0.86 16.17 -15.40
C ASN A 403 -0.57 15.47 -14.05
N ILE A 404 0.69 15.45 -13.59
CA ILE A 404 1.06 14.87 -12.29
C ILE A 404 0.75 15.88 -11.18
N LEU A 405 -0.40 15.73 -10.52
CA LEU A 405 -0.92 16.67 -9.52
C LEU A 405 -0.52 16.38 -8.07
N ASP A 406 0.14 15.24 -7.83
CA ASP A 406 0.50 14.76 -6.50
C ASP A 406 2.02 14.63 -6.25
N PRO A 407 2.89 15.54 -6.75
CA PRO A 407 4.32 15.47 -6.46
C PRO A 407 4.61 15.74 -4.96
N VAL A 408 3.89 16.70 -4.37
CA VAL A 408 3.78 16.98 -2.93
C VAL A 408 2.39 16.54 -2.47
N ARG A 409 2.32 15.85 -1.33
CA ARG A 409 1.04 15.28 -0.87
C ARG A 409 1.02 15.02 0.63
N ALA A 410 -0.18 14.96 1.17
CA ALA A 410 -0.44 14.61 2.57
C ALA A 410 -1.77 13.85 2.68
N SER A 411 -1.96 13.13 3.78
CA SER A 411 -3.27 12.58 4.15
C SER A 411 -3.78 13.25 5.42
N ILE A 412 -5.07 13.54 5.45
CA ILE A 412 -5.79 13.93 6.66
C ILE A 412 -6.73 12.79 7.01
N VAL A 413 -6.58 12.24 8.20
CA VAL A 413 -7.34 11.08 8.67
C VAL A 413 -8.31 11.54 9.74
N CYS A 414 -9.59 11.26 9.51
CA CYS A 414 -10.70 11.70 10.35
C CYS A 414 -11.57 10.51 10.78
N GLU A 415 -12.47 10.75 11.73
CA GLU A 415 -13.50 9.78 12.14
C GLU A 415 -14.83 10.08 11.45
N GLY A 416 -15.24 9.24 10.49
CA GLY A 416 -16.57 9.33 9.89
C GLY A 416 -16.79 10.49 8.89
N PRO A 417 -17.97 10.54 8.25
CA PRO A 417 -18.24 11.43 7.13
C PRO A 417 -18.45 12.90 7.55
N SER A 418 -19.03 13.16 8.73
CA SER A 418 -19.21 14.51 9.28
C SER A 418 -17.87 15.24 9.39
N HIS A 419 -16.86 14.59 10.00
CA HIS A 419 -15.53 15.17 10.15
C HIS A 419 -14.83 15.37 8.80
N ILE A 420 -14.97 14.44 7.84
CA ILE A 420 -14.40 14.58 6.49
C ILE A 420 -14.92 15.86 5.80
N LEU A 421 -16.23 16.09 5.85
CA LEU A 421 -16.86 17.26 5.22
C LEU A 421 -16.50 18.57 5.93
N GLN A 422 -16.42 18.57 7.26
CA GLN A 422 -16.01 19.75 8.02
C GLN A 422 -14.54 20.10 7.76
N VAL A 423 -13.65 19.12 7.71
CA VAL A 423 -12.24 19.32 7.32
C VAL A 423 -12.15 19.89 5.91
N LEU A 424 -12.94 19.38 4.96
CA LEU A 424 -13.01 19.97 3.62
C LEU A 424 -13.39 21.46 3.70
N ASN A 425 -14.41 21.80 4.49
CA ASN A 425 -14.90 23.17 4.64
C ASN A 425 -13.84 24.13 5.23
N TRP A 426 -12.93 23.64 6.08
CA TRP A 426 -11.84 24.45 6.61
C TRP A 426 -10.94 25.05 5.51
N PHE A 427 -10.88 24.42 4.33
CA PHE A 427 -10.13 24.92 3.18
C PHE A 427 -10.87 25.96 2.32
N PHE A 428 -12.17 26.18 2.55
CA PHE A 428 -13.00 27.11 1.78
C PHE A 428 -13.42 28.38 2.56
N GLY A 429 -13.05 28.50 3.84
CA GLY A 429 -13.47 29.61 4.71
C GLY A 429 -12.89 30.99 4.32
N LYS A 430 -13.48 32.06 4.87
CA LYS A 430 -13.10 33.48 4.58
C LYS A 430 -11.65 33.86 4.91
N HIS A 431 -10.91 33.01 5.63
CA HIS A 431 -9.50 33.19 5.98
C HIS A 431 -8.55 32.39 5.08
N VAL A 432 -8.96 32.08 3.85
CA VAL A 432 -8.08 31.43 2.87
C VAL A 432 -6.94 32.39 2.52
N CYS A 433 -5.71 31.99 2.88
CA CYS A 433 -4.50 32.69 2.48
C CYS A 433 -4.34 32.58 0.96
N HIS A 434 -3.96 33.68 0.30
CA HIS A 434 -3.64 33.70 -1.14
C HIS A 434 -2.57 32.67 -1.54
N ARG A 435 -1.77 32.20 -0.59
CA ARG A 435 -0.73 31.18 -0.78
C ARG A 435 -1.27 29.74 -0.84
N PHE A 436 -2.56 29.52 -0.60
CA PHE A 436 -3.15 28.19 -0.54
C PHE A 436 -4.57 28.23 -1.09
N SER A 437 -4.77 27.79 -2.33
CA SER A 437 -6.08 27.81 -2.98
C SER A 437 -6.51 26.41 -3.39
N VAL A 438 -7.73 26.00 -3.06
CA VAL A 438 -8.30 24.77 -3.59
C VAL A 438 -8.59 24.94 -5.07
N VAL A 439 -8.09 24.02 -5.89
CA VAL A 439 -8.24 24.06 -7.36
C VAL A 439 -9.00 22.86 -7.91
N ARG A 440 -9.09 21.76 -7.17
CA ARG A 440 -9.88 20.60 -7.57
C ARG A 440 -10.28 19.79 -6.34
N VAL A 441 -11.51 19.30 -6.30
CA VAL A 441 -11.96 18.32 -5.31
C VAL A 441 -12.48 17.09 -6.04
N LYS A 442 -11.79 15.95 -5.93
CA LYS A 442 -12.23 14.66 -6.47
C LYS A 442 -12.79 13.77 -5.38
N ASN A 443 -14.12 13.60 -5.40
CA ASN A 443 -14.81 12.77 -4.43
C ASN A 443 -14.97 11.32 -4.92
N LYS A 444 -14.16 10.39 -4.40
CA LYS A 444 -14.34 8.97 -4.74
C LYS A 444 -15.50 8.32 -4.01
N PHE A 445 -16.04 8.90 -2.94
CA PHE A 445 -17.26 8.40 -2.27
C PHE A 445 -18.49 8.47 -3.19
N ALA A 446 -18.51 9.42 -4.13
CA ALA A 446 -19.56 9.53 -5.13
C ALA A 446 -19.44 8.51 -6.28
N PHE A 447 -18.30 7.81 -6.42
CA PHE A 447 -18.06 6.94 -7.57
C PHE A 447 -18.74 5.58 -7.36
N PRO A 448 -19.28 4.97 -8.43
CA PRO A 448 -19.80 3.62 -8.36
C PRO A 448 -18.67 2.62 -8.12
N THR A 449 -18.96 1.55 -7.37
CA THR A 449 -17.97 0.54 -6.95
C THR A 449 -17.19 -0.08 -8.10
N ASN A 450 -17.82 -0.27 -9.27
CA ASN A 450 -17.16 -0.84 -10.45
C ASN A 450 -16.08 0.07 -11.08
N LYS A 451 -16.06 1.37 -10.76
CA LYS A 451 -15.04 2.31 -11.26
C LYS A 451 -13.84 2.43 -10.33
N LEU A 452 -13.84 1.73 -9.20
CA LEU A 452 -12.82 1.88 -8.17
C LEU A 452 -12.02 0.61 -7.97
N VAL A 453 -10.70 0.73 -8.13
CA VAL A 453 -9.77 -0.36 -7.94
C VAL A 453 -9.70 -0.70 -6.45
N GLY A 454 -10.08 -1.94 -6.11
CA GLY A 454 -10.00 -2.47 -4.75
C GLY A 454 -10.96 -1.83 -3.75
N GLY A 455 -12.03 -1.17 -4.22
CA GLY A 455 -13.09 -0.63 -3.37
C GLY A 455 -12.68 0.51 -2.43
N TYR A 456 -11.47 1.06 -2.59
CA TYR A 456 -10.98 2.14 -1.76
C TYR A 456 -11.65 3.49 -2.09
N ARG A 457 -11.96 4.28 -1.06
CA ARG A 457 -12.65 5.58 -1.15
C ARG A 457 -11.89 6.64 -0.35
N ASP A 458 -11.76 7.83 -0.93
CA ASP A 458 -11.23 9.03 -0.30
C ASP A 458 -11.78 10.29 -0.98
N LEU A 459 -11.54 11.43 -0.34
CA LEU A 459 -11.76 12.73 -0.91
C LEU A 459 -10.39 13.35 -1.23
N LEU A 460 -10.10 13.57 -2.50
CA LEU A 460 -8.84 14.17 -2.94
C LEU A 460 -9.05 15.66 -3.16
N VAL A 461 -8.23 16.49 -2.54
CA VAL A 461 -8.25 17.94 -2.68
C VAL A 461 -6.92 18.38 -3.25
N CYS A 462 -6.93 18.85 -4.50
CA CYS A 462 -5.76 19.48 -5.09
C CYS A 462 -5.77 20.97 -4.74
N VAL A 463 -4.62 21.46 -4.29
CA VAL A 463 -4.43 22.86 -3.90
C VAL A 463 -3.24 23.44 -4.63
N VAL A 464 -3.33 24.70 -5.07
CA VAL A 464 -2.15 25.47 -5.46
C VAL A 464 -1.54 26.04 -4.19
N PHE A 465 -0.32 25.63 -3.91
CA PHE A 465 0.47 26.11 -2.79
C PHE A 465 1.60 27.01 -3.28
N GLU A 466 1.76 28.17 -2.65
CA GLU A 466 2.83 29.14 -2.90
C GLU A 466 3.78 29.20 -1.69
N GLY A 467 5.05 28.85 -1.92
CA GLY A 467 6.13 28.95 -0.93
C GLY A 467 6.53 30.40 -0.64
N CYS A 468 7.36 30.61 0.38
CA CYS A 468 7.75 31.96 0.82
C CYS A 468 8.58 32.70 -0.25
N CYS A 469 9.23 31.96 -1.14
CA CYS A 469 9.96 32.44 -2.30
C CYS A 469 9.09 32.69 -3.54
N GLY A 470 7.76 32.63 -3.44
CA GLY A 470 6.83 32.84 -4.56
C GLY A 470 6.73 31.67 -5.55
N LEU A 471 7.45 30.57 -5.30
CA LEU A 471 7.34 29.36 -6.10
C LEU A 471 6.03 28.64 -5.82
N LYS A 472 5.34 28.20 -6.88
CA LYS A 472 4.07 27.48 -6.77
C LYS A 472 4.17 26.03 -7.19
N ILE A 473 3.28 25.20 -6.65
CA ILE A 473 3.06 23.81 -7.06
C ILE A 473 1.61 23.40 -6.75
N ILE A 474 1.05 22.49 -7.54
CA ILE A 474 -0.17 21.77 -7.14
C ILE A 474 0.24 20.64 -6.19
N ALA A 475 -0.36 20.62 -5.00
CA ALA A 475 -0.21 19.56 -4.01
C ALA A 475 -1.54 18.81 -3.83
N GLU A 476 -1.49 17.53 -3.46
CA GLU A 476 -2.67 16.70 -3.24
C GLU A 476 -2.86 16.38 -1.75
N ILE A 477 -4.04 16.69 -1.22
CA ILE A 477 -4.46 16.34 0.15
C ILE A 477 -5.52 15.26 0.06
N GLN A 478 -5.30 14.15 0.74
CA GLN A 478 -6.23 13.02 0.76
C GLN A 478 -6.97 13.01 2.10
N ILE A 479 -8.24 13.41 2.14
CA ILE A 479 -9.07 13.36 3.35
C ILE A 479 -9.76 12.00 3.40
N GLN A 480 -9.56 11.26 4.49
CA GLN A 480 -9.88 9.84 4.60
C GLN A 480 -10.52 9.51 5.94
N ASP A 481 -11.41 8.51 5.93
CA ASP A 481 -11.83 7.82 7.16
C ASP A 481 -10.67 6.98 7.71
N ARG A 482 -10.52 6.94 9.04
CA ARG A 482 -9.46 6.20 9.74
C ARG A 482 -9.39 4.72 9.36
N ILE A 483 -10.53 4.04 9.33
CA ILE A 483 -10.57 2.61 9.01
C ILE A 483 -10.16 2.40 7.55
N LEU A 484 -10.68 3.21 6.63
CA LEU A 484 -10.29 3.17 5.21
C LEU A 484 -8.80 3.49 5.00
N HIS A 485 -8.23 4.47 5.72
CA HIS A 485 -6.81 4.79 5.66
C HIS A 485 -5.95 3.59 6.09
N ASN A 486 -6.30 2.94 7.21
CA ASN A 486 -5.58 1.75 7.69
C ASN A 486 -5.64 0.59 6.69
N LEU A 487 -6.79 0.37 6.05
CA LEU A 487 -6.94 -0.62 4.98
C LEU A 487 -6.11 -0.25 3.74
N LYS A 488 -6.06 1.03 3.35
CA LYS A 488 -5.23 1.53 2.25
C LYS A 488 -3.75 1.26 2.46
N GLN A 489 -3.23 1.49 3.67
CA GLN A 489 -1.83 1.21 4.00
C GLN A 489 -1.49 -0.27 3.81
N LYS A 490 -2.40 -1.17 4.23
CA LYS A 490 -2.29 -2.61 3.99
C LYS A 490 -2.30 -2.94 2.49
N MET A 491 -3.20 -2.34 1.71
CA MET A 491 -3.26 -2.53 0.25
C MET A 491 -1.99 -2.06 -0.45
N HIS A 492 -1.44 -0.91 -0.06
CA HIS A 492 -0.24 -0.35 -0.69
C HIS A 492 0.97 -1.29 -0.60
N LYS A 493 1.16 -1.96 0.54
CA LYS A 493 2.22 -2.98 0.71
C LYS A 493 2.03 -4.13 -0.28
N LEU A 494 0.81 -4.65 -0.38
CA LEU A 494 0.47 -5.74 -1.28
C LEU A 494 0.56 -5.35 -2.77
N TYR A 495 0.20 -4.11 -3.11
CA TYR A 495 0.36 -3.60 -4.48
C TYR A 495 1.82 -3.51 -4.91
N LYS A 496 2.77 -3.34 -3.97
CA LYS A 496 4.20 -3.46 -4.29
C LYS A 496 4.49 -4.81 -4.94
N ILE A 497 3.98 -5.89 -4.34
CA ILE A 497 4.13 -7.26 -4.89
C ILE A 497 3.35 -7.42 -6.20
N GLN A 498 2.11 -6.96 -6.24
CA GLN A 498 1.24 -7.17 -7.41
C GLN A 498 1.74 -6.44 -8.68
N ARG A 499 2.33 -5.26 -8.51
CA ARG A 499 2.84 -4.44 -9.63
C ARG A 499 4.22 -4.86 -10.10
N SER A 500 5.00 -5.53 -9.26
CA SER A 500 6.30 -6.03 -9.69
C SER A 500 6.15 -7.14 -10.73
N ASN A 501 7.00 -7.07 -11.75
CA ASN A 501 7.09 -8.08 -12.81
C ASN A 501 7.90 -9.29 -12.35
N THR A 502 8.87 -9.08 -11.46
CA THR A 502 9.70 -10.12 -10.86
C THR A 502 9.92 -9.85 -9.38
N ILE A 503 10.38 -10.87 -8.64
CA ILE A 503 10.65 -10.78 -7.21
C ILE A 503 11.82 -9.84 -6.89
N GLU A 504 12.80 -9.70 -7.80
CA GLU A 504 14.00 -8.86 -7.62
C GLU A 504 13.70 -7.37 -7.69
N LEU A 505 12.55 -6.99 -8.23
CA LEU A 505 12.09 -5.61 -8.32
C LEU A 505 11.31 -5.17 -7.06
N LEU A 506 11.14 -6.07 -6.07
CA LEU A 506 10.60 -5.73 -4.75
C LEU A 506 11.65 -5.10 -3.87
#